data_AF-A0A7C1W1X1-F1
#
_entry.id   AF-A0A7C1W1X1-F1
#
_cell.length_a   1.000
_cell.length_b   1.000
_cell.length_c   1.000
_cell.angle_alpha   90.00
_cell.angle_beta   90.00
_cell.angle_gamma   90.00
#
_symmetry.space_group_name_H-M   'P 1'
#
loop_
_entity.id
_entity.type
_entity.pdbx_description
1 polymer ?
#
loop_
_entity_poly.entity_id
_entity_poly.type
_entity_poly.pdbx_seq_one_letter_code
_entity_poly.pdbx_strand_id
1 'polypeptide(L)'
;MTQQIIIKKISLPALGSINNDIDFICKSFGYFSERDKQETAGKIFRILVKEAAGEAQGLTSDEIAEKLNLTRGTIVYHLNSFIAAGLVIKERNTYRLRAPSLQKCIEEIKEDIDRIMKQMMKIATDIDEKLGRYYR
;
A
#
# COMPACT_ATOMS: atom_id res chain seq x y z
N MET A 1 -1.42 -14.85 6.87
CA MET A 1 -1.35 -13.41 7.22
C MET A 1 -2.63 -12.75 6.76
N THR A 2 -3.24 -11.91 7.59
CA THR A 2 -4.45 -11.18 7.20
C THR A 2 -4.04 -9.98 6.35
N GLN A 3 -4.49 -9.94 5.10
CA GLN A 3 -4.30 -8.77 4.24
C GLN A 3 -5.43 -7.77 4.51
N GLN A 4 -5.07 -6.51 4.73
CA GLN A 4 -6.05 -5.44 4.95
C GLN A 4 -5.75 -4.29 3.99
N ILE A 5 -6.68 -4.05 3.07
CA ILE A 5 -6.58 -2.98 2.09
C ILE A 5 -7.60 -1.90 2.46
N ILE A 6 -7.12 -0.68 2.71
CA ILE A 6 -7.95 0.50 2.91
C ILE A 6 -7.91 1.32 1.63
N ILE A 7 -9.05 1.74 1.12
CA ILE A 7 -9.13 2.68 -0.01
C ILE A 7 -9.94 3.89 0.42
N LYS A 8 -9.32 5.06 0.38
CA LYS A 8 -9.92 6.36 0.67
C LYS A 8 -10.10 7.14 -0.62
N LYS A 9 -11.29 7.70 -0.81
CA LYS A 9 -11.54 8.72 -1.82
C LYS A 9 -11.05 10.07 -1.30
N ILE A 10 -10.03 10.63 -1.95
CA ILE A 10 -9.46 11.95 -1.62
C ILE A 10 -9.42 12.82 -2.88
N SER A 11 -9.37 14.15 -2.70
CA SER A 11 -9.21 15.09 -3.82
C SER A 11 -7.88 14.87 -4.53
N LEU A 12 -7.87 15.03 -5.86
CA LEU A 12 -6.65 14.98 -6.65
C LEU A 12 -5.66 16.04 -6.17
N PRO A 13 -4.35 15.75 -6.17
CA PRO A 13 -3.33 16.73 -5.83
C PRO A 13 -3.32 17.84 -6.89
N ALA A 14 -2.88 19.05 -6.49
CA ALA A 14 -2.56 20.08 -7.45
C ALA A 14 -1.43 19.60 -8.37
N LEU A 15 -1.52 19.93 -9.67
CA LEU A 15 -0.49 19.60 -10.65
C LEU A 15 0.88 20.15 -10.19
N GLY A 16 1.94 19.34 -10.31
CA GLY A 16 3.30 19.90 -10.34
C GLY A 16 4.41 19.20 -9.54
N SER A 17 4.18 18.09 -8.82
CA SER A 17 5.33 17.32 -8.31
C SER A 17 5.10 15.83 -8.18
N ILE A 18 6.09 15.05 -8.61
CA ILE A 18 6.13 13.59 -8.47
C ILE A 18 5.95 13.14 -7.02
N ASN A 19 6.46 13.90 -6.04
CA ASN A 19 6.29 13.57 -4.63
C ASN A 19 4.82 13.71 -4.21
N ASN A 20 4.12 14.75 -4.67
CA ASN A 20 2.69 14.92 -4.40
C ASN A 20 1.85 13.80 -5.01
N ASP A 21 2.22 13.32 -6.20
CA ASP A 21 1.54 12.22 -6.87
C ASP A 21 1.76 10.90 -6.12
N ILE A 22 2.99 10.63 -5.67
CA ILE A 22 3.30 9.48 -4.82
C ILE A 22 2.53 9.57 -3.49
N ASP A 23 2.45 10.76 -2.90
CA ASP A 23 1.71 10.96 -1.66
C ASP A 23 0.21 10.77 -1.83
N PHE A 24 -0.35 11.19 -2.97
CA PHE A 24 -1.75 10.95 -3.29
C PHE A 24 -2.06 9.45 -3.28
N ILE A 25 -1.19 8.62 -3.87
CA ILE A 25 -1.35 7.16 -3.83
C ILE A 25 -1.24 6.65 -2.39
N CYS A 26 -0.21 7.07 -1.64
CA CYS A 26 -0.03 6.67 -0.25
C CYS A 26 -1.25 7.03 0.63
N LYS A 27 -1.78 8.25 0.48
CA LYS A 27 -2.96 8.76 1.17
C LYS A 27 -4.24 8.02 0.77
N SER A 28 -4.36 7.63 -0.49
CA SER A 28 -5.47 6.82 -0.98
C SER A 28 -5.50 5.45 -0.29
N PHE A 29 -4.35 4.89 0.09
CA PHE A 29 -4.29 3.67 0.91
C PHE A 29 -4.48 3.88 2.42
N GLY A 30 -4.86 5.10 2.82
CA GLY A 30 -5.15 5.44 4.20
C GLY A 30 -3.94 5.79 5.06
N TYR A 31 -2.75 5.85 4.46
CA TYR A 31 -1.54 6.34 5.10
C TYR A 31 -1.54 7.87 5.17
N PHE A 32 -0.74 8.44 6.08
CA PHE A 32 -0.93 9.78 6.64
C PHE A 32 -2.12 9.83 7.61
N SER A 33 -1.82 9.88 8.90
CA SER A 33 -2.79 10.32 9.90
C SER A 33 -2.55 11.81 10.15
N GLU A 34 -3.59 12.56 10.53
CA GLU A 34 -3.46 13.96 11.00
C GLU A 34 -2.48 14.09 12.18
N ARG A 35 -2.15 12.97 12.84
CA ARG A 35 -1.17 12.88 13.94
C ARG A 35 0.27 12.69 13.48
N ASP A 36 0.53 12.23 12.25
CA ASP A 36 1.88 12.05 11.69
C ASP A 36 2.40 13.38 11.11
N LYS A 37 2.70 14.33 12.00
CA LYS A 37 3.26 15.65 11.65
C LYS A 37 4.54 15.58 10.80
N GLN A 38 5.22 14.43 10.82
CA GLN A 38 6.50 14.18 10.15
C GLN A 38 6.35 13.60 8.74
N GLU A 39 5.12 13.24 8.33
CA GLU A 39 4.83 12.55 7.07
C GLU A 39 5.69 11.29 6.87
N THR A 40 5.89 10.54 7.95
CA THR A 40 6.87 9.45 8.02
C THR A 40 6.55 8.35 7.00
N ALA A 41 5.29 7.96 6.93
CA ALA A 41 4.82 6.98 5.95
C ALA A 41 5.10 7.45 4.51
N GLY A 42 4.82 8.71 4.20
CA GLY A 42 5.07 9.30 2.88
C GLY A 42 6.55 9.30 2.52
N LYS A 43 7.43 9.72 3.44
CA LYS A 43 8.89 9.71 3.23
C LYS A 43 9.42 8.32 2.90
N ILE A 44 9.01 7.30 3.66
CA ILE A 44 9.41 5.91 3.42
C ILE A 44 8.89 5.43 2.06
N PHE A 45 7.61 5.69 1.77
CA PHE A 45 7.00 5.25 0.52
C PHE A 45 7.64 5.91 -0.70
N ARG A 46 7.93 7.22 -0.64
CA ARG A 46 8.67 7.95 -1.70
C ARG A 46 10.03 7.33 -1.98
N ILE A 47 10.79 6.92 -0.95
CA ILE A 47 12.06 6.21 -1.14
C ILE A 47 11.83 4.88 -1.87
N LEU A 48 10.90 4.05 -1.38
CA LEU A 48 10.64 2.74 -1.99
C LEU A 48 10.19 2.84 -3.45
N VAL A 49 9.36 3.83 -3.79
CA VAL A 49 8.93 4.08 -5.18
C VAL A 49 10.11 4.51 -6.06
N LYS A 50 10.99 5.37 -5.55
CA LYS A 50 12.18 5.83 -6.29
C LYS A 50 13.19 4.71 -6.50
N GLU A 51 13.40 3.86 -5.51
CA GLU A 51 14.30 2.69 -5.62
C GLU A 51 13.72 1.64 -6.58
N ALA A 52 12.41 1.43 -6.59
CA ALA A 52 11.75 0.53 -7.54
C ALA A 52 11.89 1.01 -9.01
N ALA A 53 12.05 2.31 -9.23
CA ALA A 53 12.34 2.85 -10.57
C ALA A 53 13.81 2.63 -11.01
N GLY A 54 14.69 2.14 -10.13
CA GLY A 54 16.07 1.79 -10.42
C GLY A 54 16.32 0.27 -10.51
N GLU A 55 17.59 -0.12 -10.54
CA GLU A 55 18.03 -1.53 -10.61
C GLU A 55 18.16 -2.21 -9.22
N ALA A 56 17.80 -1.50 -8.14
CA ALA A 56 18.03 -1.96 -6.76
C ALA A 56 17.08 -3.10 -6.34
N GLN A 57 17.60 -4.11 -5.64
CA GLN A 57 16.84 -5.25 -5.10
C GLN A 57 16.04 -4.92 -3.82
N GLY A 58 15.83 -3.64 -3.50
CA GLY A 58 15.19 -3.15 -2.28
C GLY A 58 16.17 -2.63 -1.24
N LEU A 59 15.63 -2.16 -0.11
CA LEU A 59 16.39 -1.56 0.98
C LEU A 59 16.12 -2.28 2.31
N THR A 60 17.14 -2.42 3.14
CA THR A 60 17.00 -2.85 4.53
C THR A 60 16.32 -1.77 5.39
N SER A 61 15.80 -2.18 6.56
CA SER A 61 15.24 -1.22 7.53
C SER A 61 16.27 -0.20 8.02
N ASP A 62 17.54 -0.58 8.03
CA ASP A 62 18.63 0.21 8.59
C ASP A 62 19.09 1.25 7.57
N GLU A 63 19.18 0.89 6.28
CA GLU A 63 19.42 1.84 5.19
C GLU A 63 18.30 2.89 5.10
N ILE A 64 17.03 2.49 5.22
CA ILE A 64 15.92 3.44 5.21
C ILE A 64 15.98 4.36 6.45
N ALA A 65 16.31 3.82 7.62
CA ALA A 65 16.46 4.57 8.87
C ALA A 65 17.56 5.63 8.76
N GLU A 66 18.71 5.27 8.19
CA GLU A 66 19.83 6.18 7.92
C GLU A 66 19.44 7.28 6.92
N LYS A 67 18.84 6.91 5.78
CA LYS A 67 18.41 7.86 4.75
C LYS A 67 17.38 8.89 5.25
N LEU A 68 16.55 8.52 6.23
CA LEU A 68 15.48 9.37 6.76
C LEU A 68 15.79 9.99 8.14
N ASN A 69 16.92 9.64 8.76
CA ASN A 69 17.24 9.99 10.15
C ASN A 69 16.09 9.63 11.12
N LEU A 70 15.60 8.39 11.02
CA LEU A 70 14.50 7.86 11.84
C LEU A 70 14.93 6.60 12.57
N THR A 71 14.23 6.25 13.65
CA THR A 71 14.51 5.00 14.34
C THR A 71 14.07 3.80 13.51
N ARG A 72 14.87 2.73 13.52
CA ARG A 72 14.55 1.44 12.89
C ARG A 72 13.16 0.93 13.26
N GLY A 73 12.76 1.08 14.52
CA GLY A 73 11.42 0.67 14.99
C GLY A 73 10.28 1.38 14.25
N THR A 74 10.43 2.68 14.01
CA THR A 74 9.45 3.49 13.24
C THR A 74 9.39 3.01 11.79
N ILE A 75 10.54 2.74 11.18
CA ILE A 75 10.61 2.22 9.81
C ILE A 75 9.89 0.87 9.69
N VAL A 76 10.22 -0.08 10.56
CA VAL A 76 9.62 -1.43 10.56
C VAL A 76 8.11 -1.36 10.78
N TYR A 77 7.63 -0.46 11.64
CA TYR A 77 6.20 -0.24 11.84
C TYR A 77 5.48 0.12 10.52
N HIS A 78 5.99 1.11 9.78
CA HIS A 78 5.38 1.50 8.50
C HIS A 78 5.52 0.43 7.42
N LEU A 79 6.68 -0.22 7.32
CA LEU A 79 6.91 -1.31 6.36
C LEU A 79 5.94 -2.48 6.59
N ASN A 80 5.71 -2.88 7.85
CA ASN A 80 4.74 -3.92 8.17
C ASN A 80 3.32 -3.52 7.76
N SER A 81 2.97 -2.24 7.92
CA SER A 81 1.67 -1.76 7.45
C SER A 81 1.57 -1.79 5.92
N PHE A 82 2.61 -1.35 5.20
CA PHE A 82 2.65 -1.43 3.74
C PHE A 82 2.60 -2.87 3.22
N ILE A 83 3.20 -3.83 3.93
CA ILE A 83 3.08 -5.26 3.65
C ILE A 83 1.62 -5.72 3.86
N ALA A 84 0.99 -5.33 4.96
CA ALA A 84 -0.40 -5.68 5.24
C ALA A 84 -1.38 -5.13 4.18
N ALA A 85 -1.09 -3.94 3.62
CA ALA A 85 -1.82 -3.35 2.50
C ALA A 85 -1.46 -3.94 1.13
N GLY A 86 -0.46 -4.83 1.06
CA GLY A 86 -0.01 -5.41 -0.20
C GLY A 86 0.65 -4.40 -1.14
N LEU A 87 1.32 -3.37 -0.61
CA LEU A 87 2.11 -2.41 -1.39
C LEU A 87 3.59 -2.80 -1.46
N VAL A 88 4.08 -3.37 -0.35
CA VAL A 88 5.49 -3.70 -0.13
C VAL A 88 5.61 -5.19 0.16
N ILE A 89 6.72 -5.78 -0.26
CA ILE A 89 7.11 -7.13 0.14
C ILE A 89 8.46 -7.08 0.84
N LYS A 90 8.69 -8.08 1.68
CA LYS A 90 9.99 -8.32 2.32
C LYS A 90 10.62 -9.53 1.65
N GLU A 91 11.84 -9.34 1.15
CA GLU A 91 12.65 -10.41 0.56
C GLU A 91 13.97 -10.48 1.33
N ARG A 92 14.20 -11.60 2.03
CA ARG A 92 15.30 -11.73 3.01
C ARG A 92 15.26 -10.59 4.05
N ASN A 93 16.22 -9.68 4.04
CA ASN A 93 16.34 -8.53 4.93
C ASN A 93 16.00 -7.20 4.24
N THR A 94 15.61 -7.19 2.97
CA THR A 94 15.25 -5.99 2.22
C THR A 94 13.74 -5.86 2.03
N TYR A 95 13.33 -4.63 1.76
CA TYR A 95 11.95 -4.23 1.51
C TYR A 95 11.90 -3.48 0.18
N ARG A 96 10.90 -3.81 -0.64
CA ARG A 96 10.67 -3.19 -1.94
C ARG A 96 9.18 -3.19 -2.27
N LEU A 97 8.79 -2.42 -3.28
CA LEU A 97 7.45 -2.56 -3.85
C LEU A 97 7.21 -4.02 -4.27
N ARG A 98 5.96 -4.50 -4.15
CA ARG A 98 5.59 -5.87 -4.56
C ARG A 98 5.90 -6.16 -6.03
N ALA A 99 5.88 -5.12 -6.86
CA ALA A 99 6.09 -5.18 -8.30
C ALA A 99 7.18 -4.19 -8.73
N PRO A 100 7.77 -4.36 -9.93
CA PRO A 100 8.85 -3.50 -10.44
C PRO A 100 8.46 -2.04 -10.67
N SER A 101 7.17 -1.71 -10.74
CA SER A 101 6.71 -0.32 -10.90
C SER A 101 5.51 -0.04 -10.01
N LEU A 102 5.32 1.24 -9.66
CA LEU A 102 4.15 1.65 -8.88
C LEU A 102 2.85 1.33 -9.64
N GLN A 103 2.79 1.56 -10.95
CA GLN A 103 1.63 1.20 -11.76
C GLN A 103 1.31 -0.29 -11.64
N LYS A 104 2.30 -1.17 -11.83
CA LYS A 104 2.07 -2.62 -11.74
C LYS A 104 1.65 -3.05 -10.32
N CYS A 105 2.20 -2.40 -9.30
CA CYS A 105 1.78 -2.60 -7.90
C CYS A 105 0.29 -2.27 -7.72
N ILE A 106 -0.19 -1.15 -8.27
CA ILE A 106 -1.62 -0.79 -8.22
C ILE A 106 -2.50 -1.77 -9.01
N GLU A 107 -2.05 -2.21 -10.19
CA GLU A 107 -2.77 -3.22 -10.97
C GLU A 107 -2.94 -4.54 -10.20
N GLU A 108 -1.88 -5.04 -9.57
CA GLU A 108 -1.96 -6.28 -8.79
C GLU A 108 -2.83 -6.12 -7.52
N ILE A 109 -2.80 -4.96 -6.86
CA ILE A 109 -3.71 -4.67 -5.74
C ILE A 109 -5.17 -4.67 -6.22
N LYS A 110 -5.46 -4.09 -7.39
CA LYS A 110 -6.80 -4.13 -7.98
C LYS A 110 -7.25 -5.57 -8.23
N GLU A 111 -6.38 -6.41 -8.80
CA GLU A 111 -6.68 -7.84 -9.01
C GLU A 111 -6.96 -8.58 -7.68
N ASP A 112 -6.23 -8.26 -6.61
CA ASP A 112 -6.47 -8.81 -5.27
C ASP A 112 -7.85 -8.40 -4.74
N ILE A 113 -8.21 -7.12 -4.86
CA ILE A 113 -9.53 -6.61 -4.46
C ILE A 113 -10.65 -7.28 -5.26
N ASP A 114 -10.51 -7.36 -6.59
CA ASP A 114 -11.50 -8.00 -7.46
C ASP A 114 -11.72 -9.47 -7.08
N ARG A 115 -10.65 -10.18 -6.69
CA ARG A 115 -10.73 -11.56 -6.21
C ARG A 115 -11.47 -11.67 -4.89
N ILE A 116 -11.16 -10.79 -3.93
CA ILE A 116 -11.84 -10.73 -2.63
C ILE A 116 -13.33 -10.45 -2.83
N MET A 117 -13.67 -9.45 -3.65
CA MET A 117 -15.05 -9.07 -3.94
C MET A 117 -15.83 -10.20 -4.61
N LYS A 118 -15.23 -10.92 -5.57
CA LYS A 118 -15.86 -12.09 -6.20
C LYS A 118 -16.21 -13.18 -5.18
N GLN A 119 -15.33 -13.46 -4.23
CA GLN A 119 -15.59 -14.44 -3.16
C GLN A 119 -16.71 -13.97 -2.23
N MET A 120 -16.70 -12.70 -1.83
CA MET A 120 -17.74 -12.11 -1.01
C MET A 120 -19.11 -12.16 -1.71
N MET A 121 -19.16 -11.81 -3.00
CA MET A 121 -20.39 -11.86 -3.80
C MET A 121 -20.96 -13.27 -3.88
N LYS A 122 -20.11 -14.28 -4.12
CA LYS A 122 -20.55 -15.68 -4.13
C LYS A 122 -21.23 -16.06 -2.81
N ILE A 123 -20.59 -15.75 -1.67
CA ILE A 123 -21.14 -16.05 -0.35
C ILE A 123 -22.45 -15.27 -0.11
N ALA A 124 -22.51 -14.00 -0.53
CA ALA A 124 -23.72 -13.19 -0.41
C ALA A 124 -24.88 -13.77 -1.23
N THR A 125 -24.64 -14.21 -2.47
CA THR A 125 -25.63 -14.89 -3.30
C THR A 125 -26.12 -16.18 -2.63
N ASP A 126 -25.21 -17.02 -2.13
CA ASP A 126 -25.58 -18.27 -1.43
C ASP A 126 -26.44 -17.97 -0.18
N ILE A 127 -26.21 -16.86 0.51
CA ILE A 127 -27.01 -16.42 1.67
C ILE A 127 -28.40 -15.97 1.22
N ASP A 128 -28.48 -15.11 0.21
CA ASP A 128 -29.74 -14.58 -0.30
C ASP A 128 -30.64 -15.71 -0.81
N GLU A 129 -30.09 -16.66 -1.59
CA GLU A 129 -30.82 -17.84 -2.07
C GLU A 129 -31.40 -18.67 -0.91
N LYS A 130 -30.61 -18.92 0.15
CA LYS A 130 -31.06 -19.67 1.34
C LYS A 130 -32.12 -18.94 2.14
N LEU A 131 -32.14 -17.61 2.09
CA LEU A 131 -33.13 -16.77 2.76
C LEU A 131 -34.37 -16.49 1.88
N GLY A 132 -34.43 -17.04 0.66
CA GLY A 132 -35.51 -16.78 -0.29
C GLY A 132 -35.53 -15.35 -0.83
N ARG A 133 -34.38 -14.65 -0.78
CA ARG A 133 -34.18 -13.32 -1.37
C ARG A 133 -33.50 -13.50 -2.71
N TYR A 134 -34.04 -12.91 -3.78
CA TYR A 134 -33.43 -12.96 -5.10
C TYR A 134 -33.05 -11.54 -5.50
N TYR A 135 -31.76 -11.32 -5.76
CA TYR A 135 -31.31 -10.13 -6.47
C TYR A 135 -31.75 -10.31 -7.94
N ARG A 136 -32.67 -9.47 -8.42
CA ARG A 136 -33.14 -9.46 -9.82
C ARG A 136 -32.16 -8.73 -10.72
#